data_AF-A0A9X4AIZ7-F1
#
_entry.id   AF-A0A9X4AIZ7-F1
#
_cell.length_a   1.000
_cell.length_b   1.000
_cell.length_c   1.000
_cell.angle_alpha   90.00
_cell.angle_beta   90.00
_cell.angle_gamma   90.00
#
_symmetry.space_group_name_H-M   'P 1'
#
loop_
_entity.id
_entity.type
_entity.pdbx_description
1 polymer ?
#
loop_
_entity_poly.entity_id
_entity_poly.type
_entity_poly.pdbx_seq_one_letter_code
_entity_poly.pdbx_strand_id
1 'polypeptide(L)'
;MFVSRKENKIQKLVEMMSEYNRLNHCKFLIQYHIIWCPKYRFNVLNEKIELELRGILRIISERYGYEIKEMEIMPDHIHLFISTKPTVSPTDVVRTLKSISARELFNR
;
A
#
# COMPACT_ATOMS: atom_id res chain seq x y z
N MET A 1 -47.52 4.08 -6.42
CA MET A 1 -46.30 3.38 -6.89
C MET A 1 -45.07 4.20 -6.46
N PHE A 2 -44.75 4.21 -5.16
CA PHE A 2 -43.68 5.05 -4.57
C PHE A 2 -42.78 4.25 -3.61
N VAL A 3 -42.60 2.96 -3.91
CA VAL A 3 -41.77 2.03 -3.12
C VAL A 3 -40.70 1.50 -4.05
N SER A 4 -39.60 2.25 -4.22
CA SER A 4 -38.39 1.79 -4.94
C SER A 4 -37.19 2.74 -4.76
N ARG A 5 -37.42 3.98 -4.31
CA ARG A 5 -36.35 5.00 -4.19
C ARG A 5 -35.55 4.96 -2.87
N LYS A 6 -36.06 4.31 -1.81
CA LYS A 6 -35.37 4.20 -0.50
C LYS A 6 -34.41 3.00 -0.42
N GLU A 7 -34.71 1.90 -1.09
CA GLU A 7 -33.87 0.68 -1.10
C GLU A 7 -32.50 0.95 -1.73
N ASN A 8 -32.45 1.74 -2.80
CA ASN A 8 -31.20 2.15 -3.45
C ASN A 8 -30.29 3.02 -2.58
N LYS A 9 -30.82 3.77 -1.61
CA LYS A 9 -30.01 4.60 -0.71
C LYS A 9 -29.43 3.77 0.44
N ILE A 10 -30.17 2.77 0.91
CA ILE A 10 -29.70 1.79 1.90
C ILE A 10 -28.64 0.89 1.27
N GLN A 11 -28.83 0.40 0.04
CA GLN A 11 -27.81 -0.40 -0.65
C GLN A 11 -26.50 0.37 -0.87
N LYS A 12 -26.59 1.65 -1.26
CA LYS A 12 -25.43 2.55 -1.40
C LYS A 12 -24.76 2.87 -0.05
N LEU A 13 -25.54 2.99 1.02
CA LEU A 13 -25.02 3.14 2.38
C LEU A 13 -24.37 1.83 2.88
N VAL A 14 -24.91 0.67 2.51
CA VAL A 14 -24.35 -0.66 2.80
C VAL A 14 -23.07 -0.92 2.01
N GLU A 15 -22.99 -0.48 0.75
CA GLU A 15 -21.75 -0.45 -0.06
C GLU A 15 -20.72 0.54 0.51
N MET A 16 -21.14 1.74 0.95
CA MET A 16 -20.28 2.67 1.70
C MET A 16 -19.84 2.13 3.07
N MET A 17 -20.65 1.27 3.69
CA MET A 17 -20.35 0.58 4.94
C MET A 17 -19.50 -0.69 4.74
N SER A 18 -19.15 -1.06 3.49
CA SER A 18 -18.44 -2.31 3.18
C SER A 18 -16.92 -2.20 2.98
N GLU A 19 -16.26 -1.06 3.24
CA GLU A 19 -14.80 -0.95 3.06
C GLU A 19 -13.96 -1.19 4.33
N TYR A 20 -14.55 -1.66 5.43
CA TYR A 20 -13.78 -1.93 6.65
C TYR A 20 -13.41 -3.41 6.77
N ASN A 21 -12.11 -3.69 6.87
CA ASN A 21 -11.58 -5.00 7.20
C ASN A 21 -11.97 -5.40 8.64
N ARG A 22 -12.08 -6.72 8.89
CA ARG A 22 -12.50 -7.25 10.18
C ARG A 22 -11.54 -8.31 10.72
N LEU A 23 -11.21 -8.18 12.00
CA LEU A 23 -10.60 -9.21 12.85
C LEU A 23 -11.60 -9.56 13.96
N ASN A 24 -11.31 -10.60 14.75
CA ASN A 24 -12.20 -11.11 15.80
C ASN A 24 -12.74 -10.02 16.76
N HIS A 25 -11.93 -9.01 17.08
CA HIS A 25 -12.29 -7.93 18.01
C HIS A 25 -12.00 -6.52 17.45
N CYS A 26 -11.87 -6.38 16.12
CA CYS A 26 -11.50 -5.10 15.52
C CYS A 26 -12.12 -4.93 14.13
N LYS A 27 -12.64 -3.72 13.83
CA LYS A 27 -12.94 -3.27 12.47
C LYS A 27 -11.99 -2.13 12.13
N PHE A 28 -11.34 -2.18 10.98
CA PHE A 28 -10.32 -1.20 10.63
C PHE A 28 -10.27 -0.95 9.12
N LEU A 29 -9.90 0.28 8.77
CA LEU A 29 -9.50 0.68 7.43
C LEU A 29 -8.26 1.54 7.61
N ILE A 30 -7.09 0.89 7.58
CA ILE A 30 -5.81 1.55 7.81
C ILE A 30 -5.08 1.55 6.48
N GLN A 31 -4.90 2.74 5.94
CA GLN A 31 -4.24 2.98 4.67
C GLN A 31 -3.19 4.06 4.86
N TYR A 32 -2.01 3.84 4.28
CA TYR A 32 -0.89 4.76 4.34
C TYR A 32 -0.46 5.13 2.93
N HIS A 33 -0.28 6.43 2.70
CA HIS A 33 0.44 6.92 1.54
C HIS A 33 1.89 7.19 1.98
N ILE A 34 2.79 6.29 1.58
CA ILE A 34 4.20 6.31 1.93
C ILE A 34 4.99 6.82 0.74
N ILE A 35 5.77 7.87 0.97
CA ILE A 35 6.68 8.45 -0.03
C ILE A 35 8.10 8.39 0.51
N TRP A 36 9.05 7.98 -0.33
CA TRP A 36 10.47 8.22 -0.04
C TRP A 36 11.30 8.44 -1.29
N CYS A 37 12.46 9.06 -1.11
CA CYS A 37 13.42 9.32 -2.17
C CYS A 37 14.70 8.48 -1.98
N PRO A 38 15.45 8.19 -3.05
CA PRO A 38 16.82 7.70 -2.96
C PRO A 38 17.71 8.68 -2.20
N LYS A 39 18.83 8.19 -1.67
CA LYS A 39 19.81 9.04 -0.99
C LYS A 39 20.27 10.15 -1.95
N TYR A 40 20.26 11.40 -1.46
CA TYR A 40 20.57 12.62 -2.22
C TYR A 40 19.60 12.95 -3.37
N ARG A 41 18.48 12.23 -3.51
CA ARG A 41 17.44 12.49 -4.52
C ARG A 41 17.97 12.52 -5.96
N PHE A 42 18.97 11.69 -6.25
CA PHE A 42 19.44 11.50 -7.62
C PHE A 42 18.41 10.70 -8.44
N ASN A 43 18.36 10.97 -9.76
CA ASN A 43 17.50 10.27 -10.72
C ASN A 43 18.06 8.88 -11.06
N VAL A 44 18.16 8.01 -10.06
CA VAL A 44 18.77 6.67 -10.17
C VAL A 44 17.77 5.57 -10.51
N LEU A 45 16.47 5.84 -10.37
CA LEU A 45 15.40 4.88 -10.65
C LEU A 45 15.09 4.88 -12.15
N ASN A 46 16.00 4.28 -12.93
CA ASN A 46 15.78 4.05 -14.37
C ASN A 46 14.77 2.90 -14.60
N GLU A 47 14.30 2.71 -15.83
CA GLU A 47 13.27 1.71 -16.18
C GLU A 47 13.61 0.29 -15.69
N LYS A 48 14.89 -0.11 -15.77
CA LYS A 48 15.33 -1.42 -15.30
C LYS A 48 15.23 -1.54 -13.79
N ILE A 49 15.78 -0.56 -13.06
CA ILE A 49 15.75 -0.53 -11.59
C ILE A 49 14.32 -0.40 -11.08
N GLU A 50 13.48 0.38 -11.76
CA GLU A 50 12.05 0.48 -11.48
C GLU A 50 11.38 -0.89 -11.55
N LEU A 51 11.53 -1.62 -12.65
CA LEU A 51 10.89 -2.92 -12.84
C LEU A 51 11.33 -3.91 -11.76
N GLU A 52 12.61 -3.94 -11.43
CA GLU A 52 13.16 -4.79 -10.38
C GLU A 52 12.63 -4.40 -8.99
N LEU A 53 12.66 -3.11 -8.66
CA LEU A 53 12.17 -2.58 -7.39
C LEU A 53 10.67 -2.87 -7.22
N ARG A 54 9.88 -2.72 -8.28
CA ARG A 54 8.45 -3.04 -8.31
C ARG A 54 8.21 -4.51 -7.94
N GLY A 55 9.02 -5.43 -8.50
CA GLY A 55 8.97 -6.85 -8.17
C GLY A 55 9.34 -7.13 -6.71
N ILE A 56 10.44 -6.54 -6.24
CA ILE A 56 10.91 -6.69 -4.85
C ILE A 56 9.86 -6.21 -3.85
N LEU A 57 9.26 -5.04 -4.07
CA LEU A 57 8.25 -4.46 -3.19
C LEU A 57 6.98 -5.31 -3.12
N ARG A 58 6.57 -5.94 -4.24
CA ARG A 58 5.44 -6.90 -4.25
C ARG A 58 5.75 -8.14 -3.42
N ILE A 59 6.94 -8.72 -3.59
CA ILE A 59 7.38 -9.91 -2.83
C ILE A 59 7.44 -9.60 -1.32
N ILE A 60 7.99 -8.44 -0.94
CA ILE A 60 8.01 -8.00 0.47
C ILE A 60 6.58 -7.85 0.99
N SER A 61 5.71 -7.19 0.22
CA SER A 61 4.34 -6.92 0.66
C SER A 61 3.54 -8.20 0.86
N GLU A 62 3.65 -9.17 -0.06
CA GLU A 62 3.04 -10.50 0.10
C GLU A 62 3.57 -11.22 1.34
N ARG A 63 4.90 -11.21 1.57
CA ARG A 63 5.53 -11.87 2.72
C ARG A 63 5.05 -11.33 4.05
N TYR A 64 4.89 -10.01 4.17
CA TYR A 64 4.52 -9.34 5.43
C TYR A 64 3.01 -9.08 5.54
N GLY A 65 2.23 -9.47 4.54
CA GLY A 65 0.78 -9.26 4.50
C GLY A 65 0.38 -7.79 4.38
N TYR A 66 1.19 -6.99 3.68
CA TYR A 66 0.85 -5.63 3.29
C TYR A 66 0.09 -5.68 1.97
N GLU A 67 -1.04 -4.98 1.90
CA GLU A 67 -1.83 -4.90 0.68
C GLU A 67 -1.45 -3.62 -0.07
N ILE A 68 -0.75 -3.74 -1.20
CA ILE A 68 -0.47 -2.59 -2.07
C ILE A 68 -1.74 -2.28 -2.86
N LYS A 69 -2.30 -1.09 -2.65
CA LYS A 69 -3.41 -0.55 -3.44
C LYS A 69 -2.90 0.11 -4.71
N GLU A 70 -1.90 0.97 -4.59
CA GLU A 70 -1.24 1.65 -5.71
C GLU A 70 0.26 1.78 -5.47
N MET A 71 1.03 1.81 -6.56
CA MET A 71 2.48 1.95 -6.52
C MET A 71 2.96 2.67 -7.77
N GLU A 72 3.59 3.81 -7.57
CA GLU A 72 4.22 4.62 -8.61
C GLU A 72 5.68 4.86 -8.26
N ILE A 73 6.56 4.68 -9.24
CA ILE A 73 7.99 4.86 -9.07
C ILE A 73 8.41 5.92 -10.09
N MET A 74 8.89 7.05 -9.59
CA MET A 74 9.44 8.15 -10.37
C MET A 74 10.97 8.08 -10.31
N PRO A 75 11.69 8.73 -11.24
CA PRO A 75 13.16 8.68 -11.26
C PRO A 75 13.85 9.09 -9.94
N ASP A 76 13.25 10.01 -9.18
CA ASP A 76 13.80 10.59 -7.94
C ASP A 76 13.03 10.21 -6.66
N HIS A 77 11.89 9.51 -6.75
CA HIS A 77 11.10 9.13 -5.58
C HIS A 77 10.09 8.01 -5.86
N ILE A 78 9.56 7.40 -4.81
CA ILE A 78 8.58 6.31 -4.88
C ILE A 78 7.35 6.68 -4.07
N HIS A 79 6.17 6.46 -4.63
CA HIS A 79 4.87 6.55 -3.98
C HIS A 79 4.28 5.15 -3.80
N LEU A 80 3.88 4.83 -2.57
CA LEU A 80 3.21 3.58 -2.23
C LEU A 80 1.96 3.87 -1.43
N PHE A 81 0.82 3.45 -1.98
CA PHE A 81 -0.44 3.45 -1.25
C PHE A 81 -0.71 2.03 -0.78
N ILE A 82 -0.66 1.82 0.53
CA ILE A 82 -0.74 0.49 1.13
C ILE A 82 -1.80 0.42 2.22
N SER A 83 -2.34 -0.77 2.43
CA SER A 83 -3.28 -1.12 3.49
C SER A 83 -2.63 -2.18 4.38
N THR A 84 -2.73 -2.01 5.70
CA THR A 84 -2.09 -2.92 6.67
C THR A 84 -3.01 -3.30 7.81
N LYS A 85 -2.66 -4.38 8.52
CA LYS A 85 -3.33 -4.76 9.78
C LYS A 85 -3.04 -3.73 10.88
N PRO A 86 -3.98 -3.55 11.84
CA PRO A 86 -3.82 -2.62 12.96
C PRO A 86 -2.70 -3.03 13.93
N THR A 87 -2.25 -4.28 13.87
CA THR A 87 -1.17 -4.81 14.72
C THR A 87 0.22 -4.40 14.25
N VAL A 88 0.35 -3.84 13.04
CA VAL A 88 1.63 -3.44 12.46
C VAL A 88 1.81 -1.93 12.60
N SER A 89 2.94 -1.50 13.16
CA SER A 89 3.23 -0.07 13.28
C SER A 89 3.60 0.54 11.91
N PRO A 90 3.22 1.81 11.62
CA PRO A 90 3.63 2.48 10.39
C PRO A 90 5.15 2.49 10.20
N THR A 91 5.89 2.68 11.30
CA THR A 91 7.36 2.70 11.31
C THR A 91 7.95 1.38 10.85
N ASP A 92 7.39 0.25 11.31
CA ASP A 92 7.85 -1.08 10.91
C ASP A 92 7.62 -1.33 9.43
N VAL A 93 6.50 -0.84 8.89
CA VAL A 93 6.20 -0.95 7.46
C VAL A 93 7.23 -0.20 6.63
N VAL A 94 7.49 1.08 6.96
CA VAL A 94 8.48 1.90 6.27
C VAL A 94 9.88 1.28 6.39
N ARG A 95 10.25 0.82 7.59
CA ARG A 95 11.54 0.14 7.84
C ARG A 95 11.68 -1.10 6.97
N THR A 96 10.67 -1.96 6.95
CA THR A 96 10.69 -3.24 6.22
C THR A 96 10.80 -3.00 4.72
N LEU A 97 9.94 -2.14 4.17
CA LEU A 97 9.94 -1.81 2.74
C LEU A 97 11.29 -1.23 2.31
N LYS A 98 11.74 -0.13 2.94
CA LYS A 98 12.98 0.56 2.54
C LYS A 98 14.24 -0.26 2.77
N SER A 99 14.33 -0.95 3.92
CA SER A 99 15.55 -1.67 4.29
C SER A 99 15.76 -2.89 3.42
N ILE A 100 14.71 -3.70 3.22
CA ILE A 100 14.83 -4.91 2.42
C ILE A 100 14.97 -4.54 0.94
N SER A 101 14.18 -3.58 0.44
CA SER A 101 14.28 -3.19 -0.98
C SER A 101 15.66 -2.65 -1.33
N ALA A 102 16.28 -1.84 -0.47
CA ALA A 102 17.64 -1.37 -0.69
C ALA A 102 18.63 -2.54 -0.71
N ARG A 103 18.57 -3.45 0.28
CA ARG A 103 19.48 -4.59 0.34
C ARG A 103 19.38 -5.49 -0.89
N GLU A 104 18.17 -5.80 -1.34
CA GLU A 104 17.95 -6.64 -2.52
C GLU A 104 18.40 -5.95 -3.81
N LEU A 105 18.25 -4.63 -3.92
CA LEU A 105 18.78 -3.86 -5.06
C LEU A 105 20.31 -3.79 -5.10
N PHE A 106 20.98 -3.66 -3.94
CA PHE A 106 22.45 -3.55 -3.87
C PHE A 106 23.18 -4.90 -3.94
N ASN A 107 22.50 -6.02 -3.65
CA ASN A 107 23.07 -7.36 -3.71
C ASN A 107 23.09 -7.96 -5.14
N ARG A 108 22.62 -7.21 -6.14
CA ARG A 108 22.60 -7.59 -7.55
C ARG A 108 23.65 -6.80 -8.31
#